data_AF-A0A7W4CDH8-F1
#
_entry.id   AF-A0A7W4CDH8-F1
#
_cell.length_a   1.000
_cell.length_b   1.000
_cell.length_c   1.000
_cell.angle_alpha   90.00
_cell.angle_beta   90.00
_cell.angle_gamma   90.00
#
_symmetry.space_group_name_H-M   'P 1'
#
loop_
_entity.id
_entity.type
_entity.pdbx_description
1 polymer ?
#
loop_
_entity_poly.entity_id
_entity_poly.type
_entity_poly.pdbx_seq_one_letter_code
_entity_poly.pdbx_strand_id
1 'polypeptide(L)'
;MIQVDTQGRIVTINAPQASTQLISLEVQLTQDVALNPELYRWTGEAFVLSLEAQQNKEQSERRTKAKHYLDATDFYLVRQVETGADVPQEVLSKRETARSLLVTLLPDFE
;
A
#
# COMPACT_ATOMS: atom_id res chain seq x y z
N MET A 1 20.10 -0.66 16.64
CA MET A 1 19.79 -2.03 16.19
C MET A 1 18.58 -2.04 15.26
N ILE A 2 18.75 -2.61 14.07
CA ILE A 2 17.72 -2.80 13.03
C ILE A 2 17.61 -4.30 12.78
N GLN A 3 16.42 -4.82 12.49
CA GLN A 3 16.26 -6.19 12.00
C GLN A 3 15.69 -6.20 10.60
N VAL A 4 16.31 -6.98 9.72
CA VAL A 4 15.87 -7.21 8.35
C VAL A 4 15.52 -8.68 8.12
N ASP A 5 14.64 -8.96 7.17
CA ASP A 5 14.39 -10.33 6.73
C ASP A 5 15.47 -10.83 5.76
N THR A 6 15.34 -12.08 5.30
CA THR A 6 16.25 -12.70 4.33
C THR A 6 16.28 -12.02 2.95
N GLN A 7 15.30 -11.17 2.66
CA GLN A 7 15.23 -10.37 1.44
C GLN A 7 15.73 -8.92 1.66
N GLY A 8 16.28 -8.64 2.84
CA GLY A 8 16.81 -7.32 3.20
C GLY A 8 15.72 -6.29 3.52
N ARG A 9 14.46 -6.69 3.72
CA ARG A 9 13.37 -5.77 4.09
C ARG A 9 13.50 -5.40 5.56
N ILE A 10 13.33 -4.13 5.89
CA ILE A 10 13.32 -3.67 7.29
C ILE A 10 12.04 -4.18 7.95
N VAL A 11 12.19 -4.96 9.02
CA VAL A 11 11.07 -5.50 9.80
C VAL A 11 10.88 -4.70 11.08
N THR A 12 11.96 -4.40 11.79
CA THR A 12 11.90 -3.56 13.01
C THR A 12 13.08 -2.61 13.11
N ILE A 13 12.85 -1.47 13.75
CA ILE A 13 13.86 -0.46 14.08
C ILE A 13 13.79 -0.24 15.59
N ASN A 14 14.90 -0.46 16.30
CA ASN A 14 15.01 -0.28 17.76
C ASN A 14 13.98 -1.07 18.60
N ALA A 15 13.36 -2.10 18.03
CA ALA A 15 12.40 -2.97 18.69
C ALA A 15 12.66 -4.43 18.27
N PRO A 16 13.72 -5.07 18.79
CA PRO A 16 14.12 -6.39 18.35
C PRO A 16 13.05 -7.44 18.67
N GLN A 17 12.78 -8.30 17.70
CA GLN A 17 11.90 -9.46 17.79
C GLN A 17 12.75 -10.73 17.88
N ALA A 18 12.28 -11.66 18.72
CA ALA A 18 12.86 -13.00 18.83
C ALA A 18 12.37 -13.86 17.64
N SER A 19 13.07 -13.76 16.51
CA SER A 19 12.82 -14.60 15.33
C SER A 19 14.16 -15.02 14.71
N THR A 20 14.27 -16.29 14.36
CA THR A 20 15.45 -16.86 13.70
C THR A 20 15.53 -16.52 12.21
N GLN A 21 14.47 -15.94 11.65
CA GLN A 21 14.41 -15.51 10.25
C GLN A 21 14.86 -14.06 10.04
N LEU A 22 15.22 -13.37 11.13
CA LEU A 22 15.63 -11.98 11.11
C LEU A 22 17.14 -11.84 11.33
N ILE A 23 17.74 -10.93 10.57
CA ILE A 23 19.15 -10.57 10.65
C ILE A 23 19.24 -9.24 11.39
N SER A 24 19.92 -9.24 12.53
CA SER A 24 20.18 -8.01 13.29
C SER A 24 21.37 -7.26 12.70
N LEU A 25 21.18 -5.98 12.41
CA LEU A 25 22.17 -5.07 11.87
C LEU A 25 22.41 -3.92 12.85
N GLU A 26 23.67 -3.64 13.14
CA GLU A 26 24.10 -2.46 13.91
C GLU A 26 24.63 -1.40 12.95
N VAL A 27 23.70 -0.77 12.23
CA VAL A 27 24.00 0.31 11.29
C VAL A 27 23.21 1.55 11.66
N GLN A 28 23.78 2.71 11.39
CA GLN A 28 23.07 3.97 11.53
C GLN A 28 22.22 4.22 10.28
N LEU A 29 20.91 4.42 10.47
CA LEU A 29 20.02 4.77 9.37
C LEU A 29 20.25 6.21 8.94
N THR A 30 20.19 6.44 7.63
CA THR A 30 20.00 7.79 7.11
C THR A 30 18.57 8.25 7.41
N GLN A 31 18.34 9.56 7.38
CA GLN A 31 17.03 10.15 7.66
C GLN A 31 15.95 9.61 6.71
N ASP A 32 16.28 9.44 5.43
CA ASP A 32 15.31 8.97 4.43
C ASP A 32 14.84 7.53 4.69
N VAL A 33 15.77 6.66 5.10
CA VAL A 33 15.46 5.26 5.45
C VAL A 33 14.63 5.20 6.74
N ALA A 34 14.90 6.08 7.70
CA ALA A 34 14.10 6.15 8.93
C ALA A 34 12.67 6.66 8.68
N LEU A 35 12.48 7.56 7.70
CA LEU A 35 11.17 8.12 7.36
C LEU A 35 10.30 7.17 6.52
N ASN A 36 10.91 6.38 5.63
CA ASN A 36 10.19 5.47 4.73
C ASN A 36 10.88 4.09 4.65
N PRO A 37 11.04 3.37 5.76
CA PRO A 37 11.81 2.12 5.80
C PRO A 37 11.29 1.05 4.84
N GLU A 38 10.00 1.06 4.53
CA GLU A 38 9.36 0.13 3.61
C GLU A 38 9.90 0.22 2.17
N LEU A 39 10.43 1.38 1.78
CA LEU A 39 10.95 1.66 0.43
C LEU A 39 12.38 1.17 0.21
N TYR A 40 13.08 0.82 1.28
CA TYR A 40 14.50 0.46 1.22
C TYR A 40 14.71 -1.04 1.43
N ARG A 41 15.82 -1.53 0.89
CA ARG A 41 16.30 -2.90 1.05
C ARG A 41 17.79 -2.89 1.39
N TRP A 42 18.17 -3.78 2.31
CA TRP A 42 19.56 -4.02 2.66
C TRP A 42 20.24 -4.87 1.59
N THR A 43 21.38 -4.39 1.07
CA THR A 43 22.16 -5.11 0.04
C THR A 43 23.32 -5.92 0.60
N GLY A 44 23.51 -5.92 1.92
CA GLY A 44 24.72 -6.44 2.57
C GLY A 44 25.68 -5.34 3.03
N GLU A 45 25.61 -4.17 2.39
CA GLU A 45 26.49 -3.02 2.68
C GLU A 45 25.70 -1.76 3.02
N ALA A 46 24.60 -1.50 2.31
CA ALA A 46 23.81 -0.28 2.49
C ALA A 46 22.31 -0.52 2.27
N PHE A 47 21.50 0.43 2.73
CA PHE A 47 20.09 0.52 2.38
C PHE A 47 19.92 1.27 1.06
N VAL A 48 19.37 0.59 0.06
CA VAL A 48 19.13 1.15 -1.27
C VAL A 48 17.63 1.16 -1.56
N LEU A 49 17.18 2.18 -2.29
CA LEU A 49 15.79 2.26 -2.75
C LEU A 49 15.44 1.06 -3.61
N SER A 50 14.32 0.41 -3.28
CA SER A 50 13.77 -0.68 -4.06
C SER A 50 12.70 -0.15 -5.00
N LEU A 51 12.96 -0.28 -6.30
CA LEU A 51 11.98 0.07 -7.34
C LEU A 51 10.67 -0.72 -7.16
N GLU A 52 10.77 -2.00 -6.81
CA GLU A 52 9.61 -2.85 -6.50
C GLU A 52 8.81 -2.30 -5.32
N ALA A 53 9.48 -1.91 -4.22
CA ALA A 53 8.81 -1.35 -3.05
C ALA A 53 8.13 0.00 -3.37
N GLN A 54 8.76 0.84 -4.19
CA GLN A 54 8.16 2.09 -4.66
C GLN A 54 6.91 1.83 -5.50
N GLN A 55 6.99 0.94 -6.49
CA GLN A 55 5.85 0.56 -7.32
C GLN A 55 4.70 -0.02 -6.48
N ASN A 56 5.03 -0.86 -5.50
CA ASN A 56 4.04 -1.44 -4.59
C ASN A 56 3.36 -0.37 -3.71
N LYS A 57 4.12 0.60 -3.19
CA LYS A 57 3.57 1.73 -2.42
C LYS A 57 2.64 2.57 -3.29
N GLU A 58 3.08 2.97 -4.48
CA GLU A 58 2.27 3.76 -5.41
C GLU A 58 0.98 3.04 -5.79
N GLN A 59 1.06 1.74 -6.10
CA GLN A 59 -0.13 0.94 -6.40
C GLN A 59 -1.07 0.86 -5.19
N SER A 60 -0.52 0.66 -3.98
CA SER A 60 -1.30 0.63 -2.74
C SER A 60 -2.02 1.95 -2.48
N GLU A 61 -1.34 3.08 -2.69
CA GLU A 61 -1.93 4.41 -2.56
C GLU A 61 -3.04 4.66 -3.59
N ARG A 62 -2.82 4.26 -4.85
CA ARG A 62 -3.86 4.33 -5.90
C ARG A 62 -5.10 3.52 -5.53
N ARG A 63 -4.91 2.30 -5.01
CA ARG A 63 -6.02 1.45 -4.54
C ARG A 63 -6.75 2.07 -3.35
N THR A 64 -6.00 2.62 -2.39
CA THR A 64 -6.57 3.29 -1.22
C THR A 64 -7.42 4.49 -1.63
N LYS A 65 -6.92 5.31 -2.56
CA LYS A 65 -7.68 6.44 -3.14
C LYS A 65 -8.93 5.97 -3.88
N ALA A 66 -8.84 4.89 -4.66
CA ALA A 66 -9.98 4.31 -5.36
C ALA A 66 -11.06 3.83 -4.37
N LYS A 67 -10.67 3.11 -3.32
CA LYS A 67 -11.59 2.68 -2.26
C LYS A 67 -12.27 3.87 -1.58
N HIS A 68 -11.48 4.86 -1.14
CA HIS A 68 -12.05 6.06 -0.53
C HIS A 68 -13.03 6.80 -1.45
N TYR A 69 -12.75 6.86 -2.75
CA TYR A 69 -13.67 7.47 -3.70
C TYR A 69 -14.99 6.72 -3.80
N LEU A 70 -14.95 5.37 -3.83
CA LEU A 70 -16.15 4.55 -3.84
C LEU A 70 -16.97 4.75 -2.56
N ASP A 71 -16.33 4.74 -1.40
CA ASP A 71 -16.99 4.94 -0.11
C ASP A 71 -17.62 6.34 -0.03
N ALA A 72 -16.88 7.39 -0.43
CA ALA A 72 -17.34 8.77 -0.38
C ALA A 72 -18.46 9.11 -1.37
N THR A 73 -18.63 8.30 -2.43
CA THR A 73 -19.67 8.52 -3.45
C THR A 73 -20.80 7.51 -3.39
N ASP A 74 -20.83 6.64 -2.38
CA ASP A 74 -21.83 5.58 -2.28
C ASP A 74 -23.25 6.11 -2.04
N PHE A 75 -23.36 7.26 -1.36
CA PHE A 75 -24.63 7.95 -1.14
C PHE A 75 -25.39 8.27 -2.44
N TYR A 76 -24.69 8.46 -3.57
CA TYR A 76 -25.36 8.69 -4.85
C TYR A 76 -26.13 7.45 -5.32
N LEU A 77 -25.56 6.26 -5.11
CA LEU A 77 -26.23 5.02 -5.47
C LEU A 77 -27.41 4.74 -4.55
N VAL A 78 -27.22 4.96 -3.24
CA VAL A 78 -28.29 4.83 -2.25
C VAL A 78 -29.45 5.77 -2.59
N ARG A 79 -29.16 7.05 -2.86
CA ARG A 79 -30.16 8.04 -3.27
C ARG A 79 -30.91 7.62 -4.53
N GLN A 80 -30.22 7.07 -5.53
CA GLN A 80 -30.86 6.60 -6.75
C GLN A 80 -31.85 5.47 -6.47
N VAL A 81 -31.49 4.51 -5.62
CA VAL A 81 -32.37 3.40 -5.24
C VAL A 81 -33.56 3.89 -4.41
N GLU A 82 -33.32 4.80 -3.46
CA GLU A 82 -34.36 5.29 -2.54
C GLU A 82 -35.32 6.27 -3.19
N THR A 83 -34.84 7.13 -4.09
CA THR A 83 -35.61 8.28 -4.60
C THR A 83 -35.81 8.26 -6.11
N GLY A 84 -35.14 7.37 -6.84
CA GLY A 84 -35.11 7.37 -8.31
C GLY A 84 -34.28 8.52 -8.91
N ALA A 85 -33.63 9.36 -8.10
CA ALA A 85 -32.83 10.47 -8.61
C ALA A 85 -31.57 9.96 -9.33
N ASP A 86 -31.29 10.54 -10.50
CA ASP A 86 -30.14 10.15 -11.30
C ASP A 86 -28.80 10.41 -10.59
N VAL A 87 -27.85 9.49 -10.83
CA VAL A 87 -26.46 9.64 -10.41
C VAL A 87 -25.74 10.51 -11.44
N PRO A 88 -24.95 11.52 -11.04
CA PRO A 88 -24.15 12.30 -11.97
C PRO A 88 -23.23 11.40 -12.81
N GLN A 89 -23.21 11.61 -14.13
CA GLN A 89 -22.41 10.79 -15.06
C GLN A 89 -20.92 10.77 -14.71
N GLU A 90 -20.39 11.90 -14.23
CA GLU A 90 -19.00 11.98 -13.77
C GLU A 90 -18.72 11.03 -12.58
N VAL A 91 -19.69 10.89 -11.67
CA VAL A 91 -19.59 9.95 -10.54
C VAL A 91 -19.60 8.52 -11.05
N LEU A 92 -20.48 8.18 -12.00
CA LEU A 92 -20.52 6.84 -12.59
C LEU A 92 -19.18 6.47 -13.26
N SER A 93 -18.65 7.35 -14.12
CA SER A 93 -17.38 7.13 -14.83
C SER A 93 -16.20 6.96 -13.87
N LYS A 94 -16.10 7.83 -12.84
CA LYS A 94 -15.03 7.73 -11.85
C LYS A 94 -15.19 6.50 -10.95
N ARG A 95 -16.41 6.09 -10.62
CA ARG A 95 -16.67 4.85 -9.87
C ARG A 95 -16.29 3.61 -10.68
N GLU A 96 -16.58 3.59 -11.97
CA GLU A 96 -16.14 2.51 -12.87
C GLU A 96 -14.61 2.40 -12.90
N THR A 97 -13.92 3.54 -13.07
CA THR A 97 -12.46 3.60 -13.02
C THR A 97 -11.90 3.17 -11.65
N ALA A 98 -12.53 3.59 -10.56
CA ALA A 98 -12.10 3.18 -9.21
C ALA A 98 -12.30 1.66 -8.99
N ARG A 99 -13.40 1.08 -9.51
CA ARG A 99 -13.64 -0.36 -9.44
C ARG A 99 -12.61 -1.14 -10.26
N SER A 100 -12.32 -0.72 -11.49
CA SER A 100 -11.35 -1.42 -12.34
C SER A 100 -9.95 -1.47 -11.72
N LEU A 101 -9.55 -0.42 -10.98
CA LEU A 101 -8.29 -0.40 -10.21
C LEU A 101 -8.25 -1.41 -9.05
N LEU A 102 -9.41 -1.88 -8.57
CA LEU A 102 -9.52 -2.82 -7.45
C LEU A 102 -9.76 -4.26 -7.91
N VAL A 103 -10.41 -4.47 -9.07
CA VAL A 103 -10.76 -5.81 -9.61
C VAL A 103 -9.53 -6.64 -9.98
N THR A 104 -8.39 -6.03 -10.30
CA THR A 104 -7.15 -6.71 -10.71
C THR A 104 -6.54 -7.65 -9.64
N LEU A 105 -7.11 -7.72 -8.44
CA LEU A 105 -6.63 -8.51 -7.31
C LEU A 105 -7.74 -9.27 -6.58
N LEU A 106 -8.94 -9.40 -7.17
CA LEU A 106 -9.95 -10.29 -6.57
C LEU A 106 -9.40 -11.73 -6.63
N PRO A 107 -9.35 -12.46 -5.49
CA PRO A 107 -9.08 -13.88 -5.55
C PRO A 107 -10.15 -14.54 -6.43
N ASP A 108 -9.74 -15.47 -7.28
CA ASP A 108 -10.70 -16.36 -7.93
C ASP A 108 -11.44 -17.08 -6.80
N PHE A 109 -12.73 -16.75 -6.64
CA PHE A 109 -13.61 -17.52 -5.79
C PHE A 109 -14.07 -18.72 -6.63
N GLU A 110 -13.36 -19.84 -6.50
CA GLU A 110 -13.85 -21.17 -6.91
C GLU A 110 -14.99 -21.66 -5.99
#